data_AF-A0A7W6SFM6-F1
#
_entry.id   AF-A0A7W6SFM6-F1
#
_cell.length_a   1.000
_cell.length_b   1.000
_cell.length_c   1.000
_cell.angle_alpha   90.00
_cell.angle_beta   90.00
_cell.angle_gamma   90.00
#
_symmetry.space_group_name_H-M   'P 1'
#
loop_
_entity.id
_entity.type
_entity.pdbx_description
1 polymer ?
#
loop_
_entity_poly.entity_id
_entity_poly.type
_entity_poly.pdbx_seq_one_letter_code
_entity_poly.pdbx_strand_id
1 'polypeptide(L)'
;MESLDYEFIRWSIDARKSIQAAILNLTQCADGPMRGGKNAERFTELTGVAFSLWRAAFLASMGTTPLVDDRMPDSTDKKSQAKVDHAADLLRTILASNTVSFADDRRTQSWMAEFYIDNASMRLMRYIEKHGPEFIKAPVERFINYAREHQVPTGLVASAHAWTIIFACFNEVLDALVSDMKRKNLVTVNVLDNSNYKFRPRPATLEDLFLEAHVETGEKP
;
A
#
# COMPACT_ATOMS: atom_id res chain seq x y z
N MET A 1 26.41 -2.60 -12.75
CA MET A 1 25.83 -2.00 -11.54
C MET A 1 24.93 -0.87 -11.99
N GLU A 2 23.73 -1.20 -12.45
CA GLU A 2 22.73 -0.18 -12.79
C GLU A 2 22.01 0.18 -11.49
N SER A 3 22.05 1.46 -11.13
CA SER A 3 21.51 1.96 -9.87
C SER A 3 20.05 1.54 -9.71
N LEU A 4 19.70 0.97 -8.54
CA LEU A 4 18.33 1.03 -8.04
C LEU A 4 17.77 2.42 -8.35
N ASP A 5 16.53 2.48 -8.89
CA ASP A 5 15.89 3.75 -9.18
C ASP A 5 15.79 4.54 -7.87
N TYR A 6 16.71 5.48 -7.69
CA TYR A 6 16.89 6.24 -6.47
C TYR A 6 15.58 6.93 -6.07
N GLU A 7 14.81 7.37 -7.06
CA GLU A 7 13.49 7.98 -6.86
C GLU A 7 12.50 6.98 -6.27
N PHE A 8 12.54 5.72 -6.70
CA PHE A 8 11.71 4.68 -6.11
C PHE A 8 12.10 4.39 -4.65
N ILE A 9 13.39 4.24 -4.36
CA ILE A 9 13.85 4.03 -2.96
C ILE A 9 13.39 5.22 -2.10
N ARG A 10 13.58 6.44 -2.59
CA ARG A 10 13.17 7.66 -1.89
C ARG A 10 11.67 7.64 -1.61
N TRP A 11 10.86 7.36 -2.62
CA TRP A 11 9.41 7.22 -2.46
C TRP A 11 9.05 6.17 -1.41
N SER A 12 9.67 4.98 -1.44
CA SER A 12 9.36 3.92 -0.47
C SER A 12 9.73 4.31 0.96
N ILE A 13 10.85 5.03 1.15
CA ILE A 13 11.22 5.58 2.46
C ILE A 13 10.16 6.57 2.93
N ASP A 14 9.76 7.52 2.08
CA ASP A 14 8.77 8.53 2.42
C ASP A 14 7.39 7.93 2.69
N ALA A 15 6.95 6.98 1.85
CA ALA A 15 5.69 6.25 2.01
C ALA A 15 5.64 5.51 3.35
N ARG A 16 6.71 4.79 3.71
CA ARG A 16 6.82 4.07 4.99
C ARG A 16 6.80 5.04 6.17
N LYS A 17 7.52 6.15 6.10
CA LYS A 17 7.51 7.19 7.14
C LYS A 17 6.09 7.74 7.34
N SER A 18 5.40 8.07 6.26
CA SER A 18 4.05 8.63 6.31
C SER A 18 3.01 7.65 6.87
N ILE A 19 3.01 6.39 6.43
CA ILE A 19 2.06 5.40 6.97
C ILE A 19 2.35 5.04 8.42
N GLN A 20 3.62 5.02 8.85
CA GLN A 20 3.97 4.81 10.25
C GLN A 20 3.46 5.95 11.14
N ALA A 21 3.57 7.21 10.68
CA ALA A 21 3.00 8.36 11.39
C ALA A 21 1.46 8.26 11.50
N ALA A 22 0.79 7.87 10.42
CA ALA A 22 -0.66 7.68 10.44
C ALA A 22 -1.09 6.50 11.35
N ILE A 23 -0.37 5.38 11.33
CA ILE A 23 -0.59 4.26 12.25
C ILE A 23 -0.45 4.73 13.70
N LEU A 24 0.58 5.52 14.00
CA LEU A 24 0.77 6.07 15.34
C LEU A 24 -0.43 6.92 15.77
N ASN A 25 -0.92 7.82 14.92
CA ASN A 25 -2.15 8.59 15.20
C ASN A 25 -3.36 7.67 15.41
N LEU A 26 -3.52 6.63 14.59
CA LEU A 26 -4.59 5.64 14.76
C LEU A 26 -4.48 4.90 16.10
N THR A 27 -3.29 4.47 16.53
CA THR A 27 -3.12 3.78 17.83
C THR A 27 -3.52 4.63 19.02
N GLN A 28 -3.35 5.96 18.97
CA GLN A 28 -3.84 6.86 20.02
C GLN A 28 -5.37 6.85 20.15
N CYS A 29 -6.08 6.38 19.12
CA CYS A 29 -7.53 6.20 19.13
C CYS A 29 -7.95 4.94 19.92
N ALA A 30 -7.08 3.93 20.02
CA ALA A 30 -7.36 2.62 20.62
C ALA A 30 -7.65 2.69 22.13
N ASP A 31 -6.99 3.59 22.85
CA ASP A 31 -7.15 3.79 24.29
C ASP A 31 -8.24 4.81 24.63
N GLY A 32 -9.36 4.79 23.91
CA GLY A 32 -10.41 5.80 24.01
C GLY A 32 -11.82 5.27 23.77
N PRO A 33 -12.77 6.13 23.37
CA PRO A 33 -14.16 5.75 23.09
C PRO A 33 -14.32 4.76 21.91
N MET A 34 -13.21 4.32 21.31
CA MET A 34 -13.12 3.26 20.31
C MET A 34 -13.31 1.85 20.85
N ARG A 35 -13.23 1.60 22.17
CA ARG A 35 -13.31 0.22 22.71
C ARG A 35 -14.71 -0.41 22.71
N GLY A 36 -15.70 0.15 22.02
CA GLY A 36 -17.03 -0.45 21.96
C GLY A 36 -17.95 0.09 20.88
N GLY A 37 -18.99 -0.68 20.58
CA GLY A 37 -20.07 -0.32 19.66
C GLY A 37 -19.58 0.05 18.24
N LYS A 38 -20.19 1.07 17.65
CA LYS A 38 -19.89 1.55 16.29
C LYS A 38 -18.45 2.06 16.12
N ASN A 39 -17.80 2.49 17.21
CA ASN A 39 -16.44 3.01 17.15
C ASN A 39 -15.39 1.88 17.08
N ALA A 40 -15.66 0.73 17.70
CA ALA A 40 -14.78 -0.45 17.57
C ALA A 40 -14.72 -0.95 16.13
N GLU A 41 -15.86 -0.91 15.43
CA GLU A 41 -15.93 -1.25 14.02
C GLU A 41 -15.13 -0.26 13.15
N ARG A 42 -15.33 1.06 13.35
CA ARG A 42 -14.56 2.12 12.68
C ARG A 42 -13.05 1.91 12.84
N PHE A 43 -12.61 1.66 14.08
CA PHE A 43 -11.21 1.40 14.38
C PHE A 43 -10.68 0.14 13.68
N THR A 44 -11.46 -0.94 13.66
CA THR A 44 -11.09 -2.21 13.02
C THR A 44 -10.91 -2.05 11.52
N GLU A 45 -11.85 -1.36 10.84
CA GLU A 45 -11.73 -1.12 9.40
C GLU A 45 -10.53 -0.26 9.05
N LEU A 46 -10.33 0.87 9.77
CA LEU A 46 -9.18 1.73 9.54
C LEU A 46 -7.85 1.06 9.87
N THR A 47 -7.83 0.16 10.86
CA THR A 47 -6.66 -0.68 11.15
C THR A 47 -6.35 -1.61 9.97
N GLY A 48 -7.39 -2.21 9.36
CA GLY A 48 -7.23 -3.01 8.15
C GLY A 48 -6.69 -2.22 6.97
N VAL A 49 -7.18 -0.99 6.76
CA VAL A 49 -6.65 -0.07 5.73
C VAL A 49 -5.19 0.26 6.00
N ALA A 50 -4.86 0.67 7.23
CA ALA A 50 -3.52 1.06 7.63
C ALA A 50 -2.51 -0.09 7.48
N PHE A 51 -2.90 -1.30 7.90
CA PHE A 51 -2.06 -2.50 7.76
C PHE A 51 -1.79 -2.84 6.29
N SER A 52 -2.83 -2.83 5.45
CA SER A 52 -2.69 -3.06 4.01
C SER A 52 -1.77 -2.04 3.35
N LEU A 53 -1.97 -0.75 3.63
CA LEU A 53 -1.11 0.31 3.08
C LEU A 53 0.33 0.15 3.57
N TRP A 54 0.53 -0.19 4.83
CA TRP A 54 1.87 -0.43 5.36
C TRP A 54 2.57 -1.57 4.62
N ARG A 55 1.92 -2.73 4.41
CA ARG A 55 2.47 -3.84 3.61
C ARG A 55 2.74 -3.42 2.17
N ALA A 56 1.78 -2.75 1.53
CA ALA A 56 1.91 -2.31 0.15
C ALA A 56 3.09 -1.35 -0.07
N ALA A 57 3.43 -0.48 0.89
CA ALA A 57 4.57 0.43 0.79
C ALA A 57 5.94 -0.29 0.68
N PHE A 58 6.03 -1.54 1.17
CA PHE A 58 7.22 -2.39 1.00
C PHE A 58 7.22 -3.17 -0.32
N LEU A 59 6.06 -3.39 -0.93
CA LEU A 59 5.88 -4.26 -2.10
C LEU A 59 5.63 -3.49 -3.41
N ALA A 60 5.30 -2.20 -3.34
CA ALA A 60 5.02 -1.33 -4.48
C ALA A 60 6.24 -1.02 -5.38
N SER A 61 7.42 -1.57 -5.04
CA SER A 61 8.71 -1.35 -5.72
C SER A 61 8.88 -1.98 -7.09
N MET A 62 7.92 -2.78 -7.53
CA MET A 62 8.16 -3.76 -8.58
C MET A 62 7.39 -3.51 -9.87
N GLY A 63 6.64 -2.41 -9.97
CA GLY A 63 5.88 -2.12 -11.19
C GLY A 63 4.56 -2.89 -11.31
N THR A 64 3.96 -3.35 -10.20
CA THR A 64 2.66 -4.04 -10.22
C THR A 64 1.54 -3.08 -10.61
N THR A 65 0.63 -3.54 -11.46
CA THR A 65 -0.61 -2.84 -11.82
C THR A 65 -1.75 -3.41 -10.98
N PRO A 66 -2.41 -2.60 -10.11
CA PRO A 66 -3.59 -3.03 -9.35
C PRO A 66 -4.78 -3.42 -10.25
N LEU A 67 -5.70 -4.23 -9.73
CA LEU A 67 -6.80 -4.88 -10.45
C LEU A 67 -7.94 -3.91 -10.81
N VAL A 68 -7.83 -2.64 -10.44
CA VAL A 68 -8.78 -1.60 -10.87
C VAL A 68 -8.80 -1.46 -12.40
N ASP A 69 -7.78 -2.01 -13.08
CA ASP A 69 -7.66 -2.09 -14.54
C ASP A 69 -8.21 -3.42 -15.13
N ASP A 70 -9.53 -3.63 -15.02
CA ASP A 70 -10.23 -4.74 -15.72
C ASP A 70 -10.50 -4.40 -17.20
N ARG A 71 -9.93 -3.30 -17.73
CA ARG A 71 -10.26 -2.72 -19.05
C ARG A 71 -9.08 -2.44 -19.97
N MET A 72 -7.83 -2.72 -19.58
CA MET A 72 -6.73 -2.85 -20.53
C MET A 72 -6.53 -4.33 -20.93
N PRO A 73 -7.13 -4.79 -22.03
CA PRO A 73 -6.76 -6.05 -22.68
C PRO A 73 -5.42 -5.88 -23.43
N ASP A 74 -4.41 -5.36 -22.75
CA ASP A 74 -3.02 -5.43 -23.22
C ASP A 74 -2.25 -6.39 -22.31
N SER A 75 -2.86 -7.58 -22.17
CA SER A 75 -2.25 -8.80 -21.68
C SER A 75 -1.11 -9.17 -22.63
N THR A 76 0.07 -8.61 -22.41
CA THR A 76 1.26 -9.41 -22.65
C THR A 76 1.19 -10.57 -21.67
N ASP A 77 0.87 -11.78 -22.17
CA ASP A 77 0.57 -13.00 -21.41
C ASP A 77 1.44 -13.21 -20.16
N LYS A 78 2.70 -12.75 -20.21
CA LYS A 78 3.70 -12.88 -19.16
C LYS A 78 3.35 -12.18 -17.85
N LYS A 79 2.72 -10.98 -17.84
CA LYS A 79 2.40 -10.27 -16.58
C LYS A 79 1.23 -10.92 -15.86
N SER A 80 0.19 -11.30 -16.61
CA SER A 80 -0.96 -12.02 -16.07
C SER A 80 -0.55 -13.41 -15.58
N GLN A 81 0.35 -14.09 -16.31
CA GLN A 81 0.90 -15.38 -15.89
C GLN A 81 1.70 -15.26 -14.59
N ALA A 82 2.56 -14.25 -14.45
CA ALA A 82 3.32 -14.05 -13.22
C ALA A 82 2.42 -13.82 -11.98
N LYS A 83 1.27 -13.14 -12.14
CA LYS A 83 0.28 -12.99 -11.06
C LYS A 83 -0.32 -14.35 -10.66
N VAL A 84 -0.70 -15.16 -11.65
CA VAL A 84 -1.25 -16.51 -11.42
C VAL A 84 -0.22 -17.41 -10.74
N ASP A 85 1.03 -17.40 -11.21
CA ASP A 85 2.12 -18.21 -10.67
C ASP A 85 2.41 -17.83 -9.21
N HIS A 86 2.50 -16.52 -8.93
CA HIS A 86 2.74 -16.02 -7.57
C HIS A 86 1.58 -16.36 -6.62
N ALA A 87 0.33 -16.29 -7.10
CA ALA A 87 -0.83 -16.71 -6.31
C ALA A 87 -0.78 -18.21 -6.00
N ALA A 88 -0.44 -19.04 -7.00
CA ALA A 88 -0.29 -20.48 -6.81
C ALA A 88 0.84 -20.81 -5.82
N ASP A 89 1.97 -20.12 -5.89
CA ASP A 89 3.09 -20.29 -4.96
C ASP A 89 2.74 -19.87 -3.54
N LEU A 90 1.96 -18.81 -3.37
CA LEU A 90 1.45 -18.42 -2.06
C LEU A 90 0.56 -19.51 -1.48
N LEU A 91 -0.37 -20.05 -2.27
CA LEU A 91 -1.25 -21.14 -1.83
C LEU A 91 -0.46 -22.40 -1.46
N ARG A 92 0.56 -22.76 -2.24
CA ARG A 92 1.48 -23.87 -1.89
C ARG A 92 2.19 -23.61 -0.58
N THR A 93 2.64 -22.38 -0.35
CA THR A 93 3.31 -21.96 0.90
C THR A 93 2.37 -22.10 2.10
N ILE A 94 1.12 -21.66 1.96
CA ILE A 94 0.08 -21.77 2.99
C ILE A 94 -0.20 -23.25 3.28
N LEU A 95 -0.36 -24.08 2.25
CA LEU A 95 -0.60 -25.52 2.42
C LEU A 95 0.58 -26.24 3.10
N ALA A 96 1.81 -25.82 2.82
CA ALA A 96 3.01 -26.47 3.36
C ALA A 96 3.36 -26.01 4.78
N SER A 97 3.13 -24.74 5.12
CA SER A 97 3.65 -24.13 6.36
C SER A 97 2.58 -23.55 7.29
N ASN A 98 1.33 -23.38 6.81
CA ASN A 98 0.24 -22.70 7.52
C ASN A 98 0.59 -21.27 7.99
N THR A 99 1.61 -20.65 7.38
CA THR A 99 2.07 -19.29 7.71
C THR A 99 2.47 -18.55 6.43
N VAL A 100 2.41 -17.22 6.48
CA VAL A 100 2.91 -16.35 5.41
C VAL A 100 3.84 -15.34 6.04
N SER A 101 5.12 -15.41 5.71
CA SER A 101 6.14 -14.48 6.17
C SER A 101 6.28 -13.29 5.21
N PHE A 102 7.02 -12.26 5.62
CA PHE A 102 7.38 -11.19 4.68
C PHE A 102 8.29 -11.66 3.54
N ALA A 103 9.09 -12.70 3.74
CA ALA A 103 9.88 -13.26 2.65
C ALA A 103 8.96 -13.89 1.58
N ASP A 104 7.85 -14.51 2.01
CA ASP A 104 6.85 -15.06 1.09
C ASP A 104 6.11 -13.96 0.34
N ASP A 105 5.75 -12.87 1.02
CA ASP A 105 5.16 -11.69 0.37
C ASP A 105 6.08 -11.08 -0.69
N ARG A 106 7.38 -10.98 -0.40
CA ARG A 106 8.36 -10.49 -1.37
C ARG A 106 8.50 -11.46 -2.55
N ARG A 107 8.55 -12.76 -2.30
CA ARG A 107 8.59 -13.78 -3.37
C ARG A 107 7.35 -13.71 -4.26
N THR A 108 6.19 -13.48 -3.66
CA THR A 108 4.88 -13.46 -4.35
C THR A 108 4.36 -12.05 -4.62
N GLN A 109 5.25 -11.05 -4.61
CA GLN A 109 4.91 -9.61 -4.61
C GLN A 109 4.05 -9.14 -5.78
N SER A 110 4.18 -9.74 -6.96
CA SER A 110 3.33 -9.41 -8.12
C SER A 110 1.84 -9.51 -7.82
N TRP A 111 1.47 -10.49 -6.99
CA TRP A 111 0.10 -10.68 -6.51
C TRP A 111 -0.13 -9.98 -5.16
N MET A 112 0.80 -10.09 -4.21
CA MET A 112 0.62 -9.55 -2.86
C MET A 112 0.53 -8.02 -2.80
N ALA A 113 1.31 -7.29 -3.63
CA ALA A 113 1.24 -5.84 -3.67
C ALA A 113 -0.16 -5.34 -4.07
N GLU A 114 -0.72 -5.97 -5.11
CA GLU A 114 -2.07 -5.70 -5.61
C GLU A 114 -3.13 -6.08 -4.59
N PHE A 115 -3.05 -7.29 -4.02
CA PHE A 115 -3.94 -7.73 -2.95
C PHE A 115 -4.04 -6.73 -1.79
N TYR A 116 -2.90 -6.20 -1.32
CA TYR A 116 -2.93 -5.24 -0.22
C TYR A 116 -3.52 -3.89 -0.62
N ILE A 117 -3.21 -3.39 -1.82
CA ILE A 117 -3.79 -2.15 -2.36
C ILE A 117 -5.31 -2.29 -2.49
N ASP A 118 -5.77 -3.40 -3.07
CA ASP A 118 -7.20 -3.66 -3.26
C ASP A 118 -7.93 -3.83 -1.92
N ASN A 119 -7.32 -4.54 -0.96
CA ASN A 119 -7.91 -4.68 0.37
C ASN A 119 -7.97 -3.34 1.12
N ALA A 120 -6.96 -2.46 0.99
CA ALA A 120 -7.03 -1.10 1.54
C ALA A 120 -8.16 -0.29 0.90
N SER A 121 -8.22 -0.30 -0.44
CA SER A 121 -9.25 0.36 -1.25
C SER A 121 -10.67 -0.08 -0.84
N MET A 122 -10.92 -1.39 -0.84
CA MET A 122 -12.22 -1.97 -0.49
C MET A 122 -12.65 -1.63 0.93
N ARG A 123 -11.74 -1.73 1.91
CA ARG A 123 -12.05 -1.40 3.31
C ARG A 123 -12.33 0.08 3.51
N LEU A 124 -11.56 0.94 2.84
CA LEU A 124 -11.78 2.38 2.87
C LEU A 124 -13.14 2.73 2.28
N MET A 125 -13.51 2.13 1.15
CA MET A 125 -14.85 2.28 0.55
C MET A 125 -15.96 1.83 1.49
N ARG A 126 -15.84 0.65 2.10
CA ARG A 126 -16.83 0.15 3.07
C ARG A 126 -16.97 1.08 4.27
N TYR A 127 -15.85 1.60 4.78
CA TYR A 127 -15.86 2.59 5.86
C TYR A 127 -16.63 3.84 5.45
N ILE A 128 -16.34 4.37 4.26
CA ILE A 128 -16.99 5.56 3.69
C ILE A 128 -18.48 5.31 3.48
N GLU A 129 -18.87 4.20 2.87
CA GLU A 129 -20.29 3.88 2.62
C GLU A 129 -21.08 3.81 3.94
N LYS A 130 -20.47 3.23 4.98
CA LYS A 130 -21.13 3.01 6.28
C LYS A 130 -21.13 4.23 7.19
N HIS A 131 -20.12 5.11 7.07
CA HIS A 131 -19.89 6.20 8.01
C HIS A 131 -19.79 7.60 7.35
N GLY A 132 -19.89 7.68 6.02
CA GLY A 132 -19.43 8.81 5.22
C GLY A 132 -20.35 9.99 4.88
N PRO A 133 -21.61 10.15 5.29
CA PRO A 133 -22.32 11.39 4.96
C PRO A 133 -21.95 12.62 5.82
N GLU A 134 -21.48 12.44 7.06
CA GLU A 134 -21.36 13.57 8.01
C GLU A 134 -20.02 14.33 7.92
N PHE A 135 -18.97 13.76 7.32
CA PHE A 135 -17.62 14.35 7.45
C PHE A 135 -16.77 14.43 6.16
N ILE A 136 -17.06 13.71 5.07
CA ILE A 136 -16.06 13.50 4.01
C ILE A 136 -16.72 13.37 2.62
N LYS A 137 -17.04 14.47 1.94
CA LYS A 137 -17.53 14.45 0.55
C LYS A 137 -16.41 14.51 -0.50
N ALA A 138 -15.60 15.56 -0.46
CA ALA A 138 -14.57 15.79 -1.48
C ALA A 138 -13.48 14.68 -1.58
N PRO A 139 -12.99 14.10 -0.47
CA PRO A 139 -11.95 13.06 -0.53
C PRO A 139 -12.48 11.73 -1.06
N VAL A 140 -13.75 11.44 -0.76
CA VAL A 140 -14.49 10.29 -1.29
C VAL A 140 -14.72 10.45 -2.79
N GLU A 141 -15.15 11.63 -3.23
CA GLU A 141 -15.31 11.92 -4.65
C GLU A 141 -13.98 11.81 -5.41
N ARG A 142 -12.86 12.30 -4.86
CA ARG A 142 -11.53 12.12 -5.47
C ARG A 142 -11.14 10.64 -5.57
N PHE A 143 -11.36 9.87 -4.51
CA PHE A 143 -11.07 8.44 -4.49
C PHE A 143 -11.93 7.65 -5.48
N ILE A 144 -13.24 7.93 -5.51
CA ILE A 144 -14.20 7.33 -6.43
C ILE A 144 -13.88 7.71 -7.88
N ASN A 145 -13.53 8.98 -8.14
CA ASN A 145 -13.16 9.42 -9.48
C ASN A 145 -11.85 8.75 -9.92
N TYR A 146 -10.86 8.60 -9.04
CA TYR A 146 -9.66 7.82 -9.37
C TYR A 146 -9.99 6.35 -9.71
N ALA A 147 -10.79 5.70 -8.86
CA ALA A 147 -11.28 4.33 -9.08
C ALA A 147 -12.21 4.20 -10.31
N ARG A 148 -12.49 5.30 -11.02
CA ARG A 148 -13.29 5.32 -12.26
C ARG A 148 -12.49 5.79 -13.48
N GLU A 149 -11.58 6.74 -13.32
CA GLU A 149 -10.90 7.46 -14.41
C GLU A 149 -9.55 6.83 -14.82
N HIS A 150 -8.92 6.02 -13.96
CA HIS A 150 -7.84 5.06 -14.28
C HIS A 150 -6.63 5.55 -15.09
N GLN A 151 -6.36 6.86 -15.17
CA GLN A 151 -5.15 7.34 -15.84
C GLN A 151 -3.96 7.32 -14.88
N VAL A 152 -3.12 6.28 -14.98
CA VAL A 152 -1.79 6.30 -14.35
C VAL A 152 -0.90 7.24 -15.18
N PRO A 153 -0.36 8.34 -14.62
CA PRO A 153 0.47 9.23 -15.40
C PRO A 153 1.74 8.51 -15.90
N THR A 154 2.19 8.87 -17.11
CA THR A 154 3.39 8.29 -17.72
C THR A 154 4.61 8.48 -16.81
N GLY A 155 5.30 7.38 -16.47
CA GLY A 155 6.45 7.42 -15.55
C GLY A 155 6.11 7.25 -14.07
N LEU A 156 4.94 6.70 -13.75
CA LEU A 156 4.59 6.23 -12.41
C LEU A 156 4.42 4.71 -12.41
N VAL A 157 4.89 4.06 -11.34
CA VAL A 157 4.50 2.69 -11.03
C VAL A 157 3.04 2.72 -10.55
N ALA A 158 2.17 1.99 -11.23
CA ALA A 158 0.72 2.01 -10.98
C ALA A 158 0.37 1.71 -9.51
N SER A 159 1.04 0.76 -8.87
CA SER A 159 0.85 0.46 -7.45
C SER A 159 1.31 1.57 -6.52
N ALA A 160 2.42 2.26 -6.79
CA ALA A 160 2.87 3.41 -6.01
C ALA A 160 1.90 4.59 -6.14
N HIS A 161 1.39 4.82 -7.36
CA HIS A 161 0.38 5.84 -7.60
C HIS A 161 -0.93 5.56 -6.85
N ALA A 162 -1.45 4.33 -6.97
CA ALA A 162 -2.65 3.88 -6.26
C ALA A 162 -2.47 3.99 -4.75
N TRP A 163 -1.30 3.57 -4.23
CA TRP A 163 -0.97 3.69 -2.82
C TRP A 163 -1.09 5.13 -2.32
N THR A 164 -0.48 6.09 -3.02
CA THR A 164 -0.51 7.52 -2.61
C THR A 164 -1.93 8.06 -2.55
N ILE A 165 -2.79 7.67 -3.50
CA ILE A 165 -4.17 8.14 -3.55
C ILE A 165 -5.01 7.55 -2.42
N ILE A 166 -4.91 6.23 -2.21
CA ILE A 166 -5.60 5.55 -1.12
C ILE A 166 -5.10 6.10 0.23
N PHE A 167 -3.80 6.31 0.37
CA PHE A 167 -3.19 6.86 1.58
C PHE A 167 -3.66 8.28 1.88
N ALA A 168 -3.73 9.16 0.88
CA ALA A 168 -4.25 10.51 1.05
C ALA A 168 -5.69 10.50 1.57
N CYS A 169 -6.57 9.71 0.95
CA CYS A 169 -7.96 9.57 1.38
C CYS A 169 -8.06 8.96 2.79
N PHE A 170 -7.27 7.92 3.08
CA PHE A 170 -7.18 7.33 4.42
C PHE A 170 -6.73 8.36 5.47
N ASN A 171 -5.72 9.17 5.18
CA ASN A 171 -5.23 10.18 6.11
C ASN A 171 -6.28 11.25 6.40
N GLU A 172 -7.03 11.70 5.39
CA GLU A 172 -8.12 12.66 5.60
C GLU A 172 -9.24 12.07 6.46
N VAL A 173 -9.57 10.78 6.27
CA VAL A 173 -10.52 10.05 7.12
C VAL A 173 -10.02 9.96 8.56
N LEU A 174 -8.75 9.65 8.73
CA LEU A 174 -8.12 9.55 10.04
C LEU A 174 -8.11 10.91 10.75
N ASP A 175 -7.73 11.98 10.06
CA ASP A 175 -7.69 13.34 10.63
C ASP A 175 -9.08 13.79 11.08
N ALA A 176 -10.13 13.52 10.29
CA ALA A 176 -11.51 13.81 10.66
C ALA A 176 -11.94 13.05 11.92
N LEU A 177 -11.65 11.75 11.97
CA LEU A 177 -11.96 10.89 13.11
C LEU A 177 -11.25 11.34 14.39
N VAL A 178 -9.96 11.65 14.27
CA VAL A 178 -9.14 12.08 15.40
C VAL A 178 -9.60 13.44 15.93
N SER A 179 -10.01 14.34 15.02
CA SER A 179 -10.61 15.63 15.36
C SER A 179 -11.93 15.47 16.13
N ASP A 180 -12.81 14.57 15.68
CA ASP A 180 -14.08 14.24 16.37
C ASP A 180 -13.83 13.72 17.80
N MET A 181 -12.77 12.92 17.99
CA MET A 181 -12.36 12.42 19.30
C MET A 181 -11.62 13.44 20.17
N LYS A 182 -11.39 14.67 19.68
CA LYS A 182 -10.68 15.75 20.40
C LYS A 182 -9.31 15.32 20.93
N ARG A 183 -8.62 14.41 20.22
CA ARG A 183 -7.26 14.01 20.59
C ARG A 183 -6.29 15.17 20.34
N LYS A 184 -5.33 15.33 21.24
CA LYS A 184 -4.25 16.32 21.15
C LYS A 184 -2.93 15.57 20.92
N ASN A 185 -1.93 16.27 20.38
CA ASN A 185 -0.57 15.75 20.15
C ASN A 185 -0.47 14.70 19.02
N LEU A 186 -1.10 14.99 17.89
CA LEU A 186 -0.95 14.17 16.69
C LEU A 186 0.42 14.38 16.07
N VAL A 187 0.97 13.30 15.54
CA VAL A 187 2.15 13.37 14.70
C VAL A 187 1.72 13.90 13.34
N THR A 188 2.47 14.87 12.83
CA THR A 188 2.27 15.39 11.47
C THR A 188 2.45 14.27 10.45
N VAL A 189 1.42 14.02 9.66
CA VAL A 189 1.48 13.08 8.54
C VAL A 189 1.78 13.84 7.27
N ASN A 190 2.85 13.47 6.58
CA ASN A 190 3.19 14.03 5.28
C ASN A 190 2.45 13.26 4.19
N VAL A 191 1.40 13.84 3.61
CA VAL A 191 0.78 13.28 2.42
C VAL A 191 1.74 13.42 1.25
N LEU A 192 2.05 12.32 0.58
CA LEU A 192 2.99 12.34 -0.55
C LEU A 192 2.34 12.99 -1.77
N ASP A 193 3.12 13.81 -2.46
CA ASP A 193 2.78 14.28 -3.79
C ASP A 193 3.60 13.52 -4.83
N ASN A 194 2.89 12.72 -5.64
CA ASN A 194 3.49 11.90 -6.69
C ASN A 194 4.21 12.72 -7.77
N SER A 195 3.88 14.01 -7.93
CA SER A 195 4.57 14.88 -8.89
C SER A 195 6.06 15.08 -8.57
N ASN A 196 6.45 14.80 -7.31
CA ASN A 196 7.83 14.91 -6.85
C ASN A 196 8.71 13.70 -7.20
N TYR A 197 8.15 12.64 -7.78
CA TYR A 197 8.88 11.41 -8.08
C TYR A 197 8.76 11.08 -9.57
N LYS A 198 9.87 10.66 -10.18
CA LYS A 198 9.93 10.23 -11.58
C LYS A 198 10.32 8.76 -11.60
N PHE A 199 9.36 7.86 -11.75
CA PHE A 199 9.61 6.42 -11.73
C PHE A 199 9.95 5.92 -13.13
N ARG A 200 10.94 5.03 -13.23
CA ARG A 200 11.08 4.16 -14.40
C ARG A 200 10.65 2.75 -14.01
N PRO A 201 9.56 2.20 -14.59
CA PRO A 201 9.17 0.83 -14.30
C PRO A 201 10.30 -0.11 -14.75
N ARG A 202 10.88 -0.88 -13.83
CA ARG A 202 11.75 -2.00 -14.15
C ARG A 202 11.29 -3.25 -13.40
N PRO A 203 11.17 -4.41 -14.06
CA PRO A 203 10.99 -5.66 -13.33
C PRO A 203 12.20 -5.89 -12.44
N ALA A 204 12.03 -6.17 -11.14
CA ALA A 204 13.21 -6.54 -10.36
C ALA A 204 13.72 -7.90 -10.81
N THR A 205 15.03 -7.95 -10.84
CA THR A 205 15.81 -9.12 -11.16
C THR A 205 16.16 -9.83 -9.86
N LEU A 206 16.49 -11.13 -9.95
CA LEU A 206 17.02 -11.87 -8.80
C LEU A 206 18.31 -11.22 -8.24
N GLU A 207 19.05 -10.48 -9.07
CA GLU A 207 20.27 -9.76 -8.67
C GLU A 207 19.99 -8.61 -7.70
N ASP A 208 18.79 -8.02 -7.73
CA ASP A 208 18.35 -7.01 -6.75
C ASP A 208 18.12 -7.60 -5.35
N LEU A 209 18.07 -8.93 -5.21
CA LEU A 209 17.82 -9.64 -3.94
C LEU A 209 19.10 -9.97 -3.16
N PHE A 210 20.26 -10.07 -3.82
CA PHE A 210 21.49 -10.61 -3.22
C PHE A 210 22.51 -9.54 -2.78
N LEU A 211 22.20 -8.24 -2.93
CA LEU A 211 23.05 -7.15 -2.45
C LEU A 211 23.14 -7.04 -0.92
N GLU A 212 22.29 -7.75 -0.16
CA GLU A 212 22.41 -7.84 1.32
C GLU A 212 23.28 -9.03 1.79
N ALA A 213 23.69 -9.95 0.90
CA ALA A 213 24.34 -11.22 1.31
C ALA A 213 25.86 -11.28 1.07
N HIS A 214 26.51 -10.23 0.54
CA HIS A 214 27.94 -10.27 0.17
C HIS A 214 28.85 -9.32 0.94
N VAL A 215 28.45 -8.89 2.15
CA VAL A 215 29.32 -8.06 3.01
C VAL A 215 30.17 -8.89 4.00
N GLU A 216 30.00 -10.22 4.11
CA GLU A 216 30.64 -11.01 5.18
C GLU A 216 31.58 -12.17 4.81
N THR A 217 32.06 -12.30 3.56
CA THR A 217 33.15 -13.25 3.28
C THR A 217 34.39 -12.52 2.80
N GLY A 218 35.07 -11.90 3.77
CA GLY A 218 36.40 -11.32 3.62
C GLY A 218 37.49 -12.38 3.54
N GLU A 219 37.45 -13.25 2.54
CA GLU A 219 38.62 -14.04 2.15
C GLU A 219 39.20 -13.47 0.86
N LYS A 220 40.34 -12.79 1.00
CA LYS A 220 41.22 -12.45 -0.11
C LYS A 220 42.00 -13.70 -0.56
N PRO A 221 42.34 -13.78 -1.87
CA PRO A 221 43.12 -14.89 -2.43
C PRO A 221 44.54 -14.96 -1.85
#